data_AF-A0A101VER8-F1
#
_entry.id   AF-A0A101VER8-F1
#
_cell.length_a   1.000
_cell.length_b   1.000
_cell.length_c   1.000
_cell.angle_alpha   90.00
_cell.angle_beta   90.00
_cell.angle_gamma   90.00
#
_symmetry.space_group_name_H-M   'P 1'
#
loop_
_entity.id
_entity.type
_entity.pdbx_description
1 polymer ?
#
loop_
_entity_poly.entity_id
_entity_poly.type
_entity_poly.pdbx_seq_one_letter_code
_entity_poly.pdbx_strand_id
1 'polypeptide(L)'
;MDRFLRGLIAGIIGGIAMNLWTLIAVGIFNWQIIRFIDWAAVILYGQFATSHAEGFFALVMQILWSGTLGVIFAFLIPHITSSRYLIKGAVFGLLVGFITYAIPTILQMPILKEPSFITVVSNHMGGAIWGLTTAQTLRWLDEIPRVRI
;
A
#
# COMPACT_ATOMS: atom_id res chain seq x y z
N MET A 1 20.65 -10.92 1.33
CA MET A 1 19.32 -10.67 0.75
C MET A 1 19.47 -9.80 -0.48
N ASP A 2 18.93 -10.24 -1.61
CA ASP A 2 18.93 -9.46 -2.84
C ASP A 2 17.93 -8.29 -2.75
N ARG A 3 18.00 -7.38 -3.73
CA ARG A 3 17.22 -6.14 -3.76
C ARG A 3 15.72 -6.39 -3.95
N PHE A 4 15.36 -7.45 -4.66
CA PHE A 4 13.96 -7.82 -4.86
C PHE A 4 13.34 -8.18 -3.52
N LEU A 5 13.97 -9.06 -2.74
CA LEU A 5 13.42 -9.48 -1.46
C LEU A 5 13.39 -8.33 -0.42
N ARG A 6 14.40 -7.44 -0.43
CA ARG A 6 14.37 -6.21 0.38
C ARG A 6 13.19 -5.30 0.04
N GLY A 7 12.95 -5.06 -1.25
CA GLY A 7 11.82 -4.27 -1.71
C GLY A 7 10.48 -4.91 -1.38
N LEU A 8 10.35 -6.23 -1.55
CA LEU A 8 9.14 -6.99 -1.23
C LEU A 8 8.79 -6.86 0.26
N ILE A 9 9.75 -7.12 1.15
CA ILE A 9 9.55 -7.01 2.60
C ILE A 9 9.20 -5.57 3.00
N ALA A 10 9.89 -4.58 2.45
CA ALA A 10 9.60 -3.17 2.73
C ALA A 10 8.20 -2.75 2.25
N GLY A 11 7.76 -3.24 1.10
CA GLY A 11 6.40 -3.02 0.58
C GLY A 11 5.33 -3.69 1.43
N ILE A 12 5.58 -4.92 1.92
CA ILE A 12 4.68 -5.66 2.82
C ILE A 12 4.53 -4.92 4.15
N ILE A 13 5.63 -4.48 4.77
CA ILE A 13 5.58 -3.75 6.05
C ILE A 13 4.85 -2.42 5.89
N GLY A 14 5.08 -1.70 4.79
CA GLY A 14 4.27 -0.54 4.44
C GLY A 14 2.79 -0.89 4.25
N GLY A 15 2.50 -2.04 3.63
CA GLY A 15 1.15 -2.52 3.37
C GLY A 15 0.37 -2.78 4.65
N ILE A 16 1.05 -3.38 5.63
CA ILE A 16 0.49 -3.57 6.98
C ILE A 16 0.22 -2.21 7.63
N ALA A 17 1.18 -1.28 7.59
CA ALA A 17 1.02 0.05 8.18
C ALA A 17 -0.17 0.84 7.59
N MET A 18 -0.38 0.78 6.27
CA MET A 18 -1.55 1.44 5.67
C MET A 18 -2.87 0.77 6.02
N ASN A 19 -2.92 -0.55 6.23
CA ASN A 19 -4.14 -1.22 6.68
C ASN A 19 -4.47 -0.83 8.12
N LEU A 20 -3.46 -0.72 9.00
CA LEU A 20 -3.63 -0.18 10.35
C LEU A 20 -4.22 1.23 10.34
N TRP A 21 -3.82 2.08 9.38
CA TRP A 21 -4.44 3.39 9.18
C TRP A 21 -5.95 3.28 8.91
N THR A 22 -6.41 2.37 8.06
CA THR A 22 -7.85 2.23 7.81
C THR A 22 -8.62 1.73 9.03
N LEU A 23 -8.00 0.90 9.89
CA LEU A 23 -8.60 0.50 11.17
C LEU A 23 -8.74 1.68 12.12
N ILE A 24 -7.74 2.58 12.17
CA ILE A 24 -7.81 3.83 12.94
C ILE A 24 -8.90 4.75 12.38
N ALA A 25 -8.94 4.94 11.05
CA ALA A 25 -9.91 5.81 10.40
C ALA A 25 -11.36 5.39 10.67
N VAL A 26 -11.64 4.08 10.58
CA VAL A 26 -12.98 3.55 10.85
C VAL A 26 -13.25 3.46 12.35
N GLY A 27 -12.33 2.91 13.14
CA GLY A 27 -12.59 2.59 14.55
C GLY A 27 -12.46 3.76 15.52
N ILE A 28 -11.60 4.74 15.22
CA ILE A 28 -11.36 5.91 16.09
C ILE A 28 -12.06 7.14 15.54
N PHE A 29 -11.92 7.41 14.24
CA PHE A 29 -12.52 8.60 13.62
C PHE A 29 -13.94 8.37 13.09
N ASN A 30 -14.46 7.14 13.12
CA ASN A 30 -15.80 6.79 12.61
C ASN A 30 -16.01 7.17 11.14
N TRP A 31 -14.95 7.16 10.34
CA TRP A 31 -15.06 7.49 8.92
C TRP A 31 -15.73 6.34 8.16
N GLN A 32 -16.76 6.67 7.38
CA GLN A 32 -17.36 5.74 6.42
C GLN A 32 -16.56 5.76 5.12
N ILE A 33 -15.58 4.86 5.04
CA ILE A 33 -14.65 4.74 3.92
C ILE A 33 -14.63 3.32 3.37
N ILE A 34 -14.22 3.19 2.10
CA ILE A 34 -13.82 1.90 1.55
C ILE A 34 -12.41 1.60 2.07
N ARG A 35 -12.24 0.56 2.90
CA ARG A 35 -10.93 0.17 3.43
C ARG A 35 -10.09 -0.50 2.33
N PHE A 36 -8.79 -0.61 2.53
CA PHE A 36 -7.91 -1.28 1.55
C PHE A 36 -8.28 -2.76 1.35
N ILE A 37 -8.67 -3.45 2.42
CA ILE A 37 -9.21 -4.82 2.36
C ILE A 37 -10.52 -4.88 1.54
N ASP A 38 -11.40 -3.89 1.69
CA ASP A 38 -12.67 -3.84 0.95
C ASP A 38 -12.43 -3.56 -0.53
N TRP A 39 -11.51 -2.64 -0.83
CA TRP A 39 -11.10 -2.35 -2.20
C TRP A 39 -10.57 -3.62 -2.88
N ALA A 40 -9.69 -4.37 -2.22
CA ALA A 40 -9.18 -5.62 -2.77
C ALA A 40 -10.27 -6.70 -2.90
N ALA A 41 -11.19 -6.81 -1.94
CA ALA A 41 -12.31 -7.73 -2.02
C ALA A 41 -13.20 -7.42 -3.24
N VAL A 42 -13.53 -6.15 -3.47
CA VAL A 42 -14.33 -5.76 -4.64
C VAL A 42 -13.58 -6.04 -5.94
N ILE A 43 -12.27 -5.80 -6.01
CA ILE A 43 -11.46 -6.12 -7.19
C ILE A 43 -11.46 -7.62 -7.49
N LEU A 44 -11.35 -8.47 -6.46
CA LEU A 44 -11.24 -9.92 -6.61
C LEU A 44 -12.59 -10.61 -6.81
N TYR A 45 -13.63 -10.14 -6.13
CA TYR A 45 -14.93 -10.83 -6.02
C TYR A 45 -16.08 -10.06 -6.67
N GLY A 46 -15.87 -8.81 -7.08
CA GLY A 46 -16.93 -7.93 -7.60
C GLY A 46 -17.87 -7.36 -6.53
N GLN A 47 -17.65 -7.71 -5.26
CA GLN A 47 -18.44 -7.29 -4.11
C GLN A 47 -17.59 -7.25 -2.83
N PHE A 48 -18.14 -6.70 -1.75
CA PHE A 48 -17.49 -6.79 -0.44
C PHE A 48 -17.39 -8.25 0.02
N ALA A 49 -16.35 -8.56 0.78
CA ALA A 49 -16.19 -9.88 1.36
C ALA A 49 -17.38 -10.22 2.27
N THR A 50 -17.99 -11.39 2.03
CA THR A 50 -19.16 -11.89 2.76
C THR A 50 -18.78 -12.84 3.90
N SER A 51 -17.53 -13.31 3.90
CA SER A 51 -16.98 -14.21 4.92
C SER A 51 -15.60 -13.78 5.40
N HIS A 52 -15.19 -14.26 6.58
CA HIS A 52 -13.84 -14.03 7.10
C HIS A 52 -12.74 -14.63 6.21
N ALA A 53 -13.02 -15.73 5.51
CA ALA A 53 -12.07 -16.35 4.59
C ALA A 53 -11.84 -15.48 3.35
N GLU A 54 -12.91 -14.93 2.75
CA GLU A 54 -12.81 -13.97 1.66
C GLU A 54 -12.06 -12.71 2.08
N GLY A 55 -12.38 -12.18 3.26
CA GLY A 55 -11.69 -11.01 3.81
C GLY A 55 -10.20 -11.27 4.02
N PHE A 56 -9.84 -12.41 4.61
CA PHE A 56 -8.45 -12.80 4.81
C PHE A 56 -7.69 -12.93 3.49
N PHE A 57 -8.28 -13.59 2.50
CA PHE A 57 -7.64 -13.74 1.19
C PHE A 57 -7.48 -12.39 0.46
N ALA A 58 -8.50 -11.53 0.51
CA ALA A 58 -8.42 -10.18 -0.03
C ALA A 58 -7.29 -9.36 0.63
N LEU A 59 -7.14 -9.46 1.96
CA LEU A 59 -6.05 -8.81 2.69
C LEU A 59 -4.67 -9.33 2.24
N VAL A 60 -4.51 -10.65 2.11
CA VAL A 60 -3.25 -11.24 1.63
C VAL A 60 -2.90 -10.72 0.24
N MET A 61 -3.85 -10.72 -0.68
CA MET A 61 -3.63 -10.20 -2.04
C MET A 61 -3.31 -8.71 -2.06
N GLN A 62 -3.96 -7.91 -1.21
CA GLN A 62 -3.67 -6.49 -1.05
C GLN A 62 -2.26 -6.23 -0.51
N ILE A 63 -1.82 -7.02 0.47
CA ILE A 63 -0.47 -6.94 1.04
C ILE A 63 0.57 -7.38 0.00
N LEU A 64 0.31 -8.43 -0.77
CA LEU A 64 1.20 -8.87 -1.85
C LEU A 64 1.32 -7.84 -2.98
N TRP A 65 0.21 -7.18 -3.35
CA TRP A 65 0.22 -6.04 -4.26
C TRP A 65 1.14 -4.93 -3.73
N SER A 66 0.97 -4.56 -2.46
CA SER A 66 1.81 -3.56 -1.78
C SER A 66 3.28 -3.96 -1.72
N GLY A 67 3.57 -5.24 -1.50
CA GLY A 67 4.89 -5.83 -1.58
C GLY A 67 5.53 -5.68 -2.95
N THR A 68 4.78 -6.00 -4.01
CA THR A 68 5.21 -5.86 -5.41
C THR A 68 5.55 -4.41 -5.74
N LEU A 69 4.73 -3.45 -5.29
CA LEU A 69 5.04 -2.03 -5.44
C LEU A 69 6.32 -1.62 -4.68
N GLY A 70 6.61 -2.25 -3.54
CA GLY A 70 7.85 -2.08 -2.79
C GLY A 70 9.08 -2.58 -3.55
N VAL A 71 8.96 -3.69 -4.31
CA VAL A 71 10.00 -4.14 -5.24
C VAL A 71 10.27 -3.06 -6.29
N ILE A 72 9.22 -2.56 -6.94
CA ILE A 72 9.34 -1.50 -7.95
C ILE A 72 10.04 -0.27 -7.35
N PHE A 73 9.59 0.19 -6.18
CA PHE A 73 10.21 1.29 -5.45
C PHE A 73 11.70 1.04 -5.18
N ALA A 74 12.04 -0.17 -4.74
CA ALA A 74 13.42 -0.54 -4.47
C ALA A 74 14.30 -0.41 -5.70
N PHE A 75 13.85 -0.81 -6.89
CA PHE A 75 14.65 -0.68 -8.11
C PHE A 75 14.63 0.74 -8.70
N LEU A 76 13.52 1.48 -8.59
CA LEU A 76 13.38 2.84 -9.12
C LEU A 76 14.17 3.88 -8.35
N ILE A 77 14.43 3.66 -7.06
CA ILE A 77 15.26 4.55 -6.25
C ILE A 77 16.59 3.83 -5.98
N PRO A 78 17.51 3.80 -6.97
CA PRO A 78 18.72 3.01 -6.90
C PRO A 78 19.57 3.36 -5.66
N HIS A 79 19.47 4.60 -5.17
CA HIS A 79 20.27 5.16 -4.08
C HIS A 79 19.36 5.86 -3.05
N ILE A 80 18.80 5.10 -2.11
CA ILE A 80 18.12 5.63 -0.90
C ILE A 80 19.08 6.37 0.04
N THR A 81 20.35 6.50 -0.35
CA THR A 81 21.36 7.39 0.25
C THR A 81 21.16 8.86 -0.08
N SER A 82 20.23 9.22 -0.97
CA SER A 82 19.92 10.62 -1.24
C SER A 82 19.27 11.28 -0.01
N SER A 83 19.66 12.52 0.30
CA SER A 83 18.93 13.35 1.24
C SER A 83 17.41 13.31 0.92
N ARG A 84 16.57 13.30 1.96
CA ARG A 84 15.10 13.34 1.85
C ARG A 84 14.43 12.09 1.22
N TYR A 85 15.01 10.90 1.38
CA TYR A 85 14.40 9.64 0.92
C TYR A 85 12.96 9.40 1.42
N LEU A 86 12.62 9.86 2.64
CA LEU A 86 11.25 9.78 3.16
C LEU A 86 10.25 10.58 2.31
N ILE A 87 10.63 11.77 1.84
CA ILE A 87 9.79 12.58 0.95
C ILE A 87 9.59 11.85 -0.38
N LYS A 88 10.65 11.25 -0.93
CA LYS A 88 10.55 10.43 -2.15
C LYS A 88 9.62 9.24 -1.97
N GLY A 89 9.70 8.57 -0.83
CA GLY A 89 8.77 7.51 -0.43
C GLY A 89 7.32 7.99 -0.40
N ALA A 90 7.04 9.07 0.33
CA ALA A 90 5.70 9.65 0.42
C ALA A 90 5.14 10.06 -0.95
N VAL A 91 5.92 10.75 -1.79
CA VAL A 91 5.50 11.15 -3.14
C VAL A 91 5.23 9.92 -4.00
N PHE A 92 6.10 8.91 -3.96
CA PHE A 92 5.89 7.68 -4.71
C PHE A 92 4.60 6.97 -4.26
N GLY A 93 4.37 6.86 -2.96
CA GLY A 93 3.16 6.27 -2.40
C GLY A 93 1.88 7.03 -2.76
N LEU A 94 1.92 8.36 -2.75
CA LEU A 94 0.80 9.20 -3.20
C LEU A 94 0.49 8.99 -4.69
N LEU A 95 1.51 8.98 -5.56
CA LEU A 95 1.33 8.80 -7.00
C LEU A 95 0.86 7.40 -7.36
N VAL A 96 1.46 6.38 -6.77
CA VAL A 96 1.05 4.99 -7.00
C VAL A 96 -0.35 4.75 -6.43
N GLY A 97 -0.67 5.33 -5.27
CA GLY A 97 -2.03 5.32 -4.73
C GLY A 97 -3.02 5.96 -5.70
N PHE A 98 -2.74 7.18 -6.16
CA PHE A 98 -3.57 7.88 -7.16
C PHE A 98 -3.85 7.01 -8.39
N ILE A 99 -2.81 6.43 -9.01
CA ILE A 99 -2.95 5.56 -10.17
C ILE A 99 -3.77 4.32 -9.83
N THR A 100 -3.42 3.62 -8.74
CA THR A 100 -4.09 2.37 -8.32
C THR A 100 -5.58 2.58 -8.09
N TYR A 101 -5.95 3.66 -7.39
CA TYR A 101 -7.34 3.94 -7.04
C TYR A 101 -8.12 4.63 -8.15
N ALA A 102 -7.46 5.24 -9.13
CA ALA A 102 -8.12 5.77 -10.34
C ALA A 102 -8.54 4.67 -11.32
N ILE A 103 -7.83 3.52 -11.37
CA ILE A 103 -8.13 2.43 -12.32
C ILE A 103 -9.60 1.97 -12.22
N PRO A 104 -10.16 1.60 -11.04
CA PRO A 104 -11.54 1.14 -10.97
C PRO A 104 -12.56 2.22 -11.32
N THR A 105 -12.25 3.48 -11.03
CA THR A 105 -13.06 4.64 -11.44
C THR A 105 -13.10 4.80 -12.95
N ILE A 106 -11.94 4.74 -13.62
CA ILE A 106 -11.85 4.84 -15.09
C ILE A 106 -12.58 3.66 -15.75
N LEU A 107 -12.42 2.46 -15.19
CA LEU A 107 -13.07 1.24 -15.69
C LEU A 107 -14.55 1.13 -15.31
N GLN A 108 -15.13 2.14 -14.63
CA GLN A 108 -16.54 2.15 -14.20
C GLN A 108 -16.93 0.92 -13.38
N MET A 109 -16.00 0.42 -12.56
CA MET A 109 -16.23 -0.77 -11.76
C MET A 109 -17.36 -0.54 -10.75
N PRO A 110 -18.38 -1.42 -10.67
CA PRO A 110 -19.41 -1.32 -9.64
C PRO A 110 -18.80 -1.18 -8.24
N ILE A 111 -19.46 -0.41 -7.36
CA ILE A 111 -19.02 -0.09 -5.99
C ILE A 111 -17.81 0.87 -5.92
N LEU A 112 -16.82 0.74 -6.79
CA LEU A 112 -15.58 1.55 -6.75
C LEU A 112 -15.60 2.76 -7.71
N LYS A 113 -16.60 2.88 -8.58
CA LYS A 113 -16.65 3.95 -9.59
C LYS A 113 -16.79 5.37 -9.01
N GLU A 114 -17.39 5.51 -7.84
CA GLU A 114 -17.73 6.80 -7.24
C GLU A 114 -17.33 6.82 -5.75
N PRO A 115 -16.02 6.79 -5.42
CA PRO A 115 -15.59 6.82 -4.04
C PRO A 115 -15.92 8.16 -3.39
N SER A 116 -16.37 8.14 -2.13
CA SER A 116 -16.63 9.36 -1.37
C SER A 116 -15.34 10.19 -1.20
N PHE A 117 -15.47 11.51 -1.06
CA PHE A 117 -14.32 12.39 -0.83
C PHE A 117 -13.45 11.92 0.34
N ILE A 118 -14.07 11.49 1.44
CA ILE A 118 -13.34 11.00 2.61
C ILE A 118 -12.60 9.68 2.34
N THR A 119 -13.13 8.81 1.46
CA THR A 119 -12.42 7.62 0.98
C THR A 119 -11.20 8.02 0.16
N VAL A 120 -11.34 8.99 -0.75
CA VAL A 120 -10.23 9.48 -1.56
C VAL A 120 -9.13 10.05 -0.66
N VAL A 121 -9.47 10.91 0.31
CA VAL A 121 -8.50 11.47 1.28
C VAL A 121 -7.82 10.35 2.07
N SER A 122 -8.59 9.41 2.62
CA SER A 122 -8.05 8.29 3.40
C SER A 122 -7.11 7.40 2.59
N ASN A 123 -7.44 7.13 1.32
CA ASN A 123 -6.59 6.35 0.41
C ASN A 123 -5.24 7.02 0.17
N HIS A 124 -5.21 8.34 -0.01
CA HIS A 124 -3.97 9.10 -0.20
C HIS A 124 -3.16 9.20 1.11
N MET A 125 -3.82 9.32 2.26
CA MET A 125 -3.14 9.23 3.56
C MET A 125 -2.49 7.85 3.75
N GLY A 126 -3.21 6.77 3.45
CA GLY A 126 -2.64 5.43 3.48
C GLY A 126 -1.51 5.22 2.47
N GLY A 127 -1.61 5.81 1.27
CA GLY A 127 -0.52 5.81 0.29
C GLY A 127 0.74 6.53 0.79
N ALA A 128 0.59 7.69 1.44
CA ALA A 128 1.70 8.40 2.07
C ALA A 128 2.32 7.59 3.22
N ILE A 129 1.49 6.99 4.08
CA ILE A 129 1.94 6.11 5.17
C ILE A 129 2.71 4.92 4.61
N TRP A 130 2.16 4.23 3.61
CA TRP A 130 2.84 3.13 2.91
C TRP A 130 4.20 3.58 2.38
N GLY A 131 4.24 4.69 1.64
CA GLY A 131 5.46 5.20 1.02
C GLY A 131 6.56 5.57 2.05
N LEU A 132 6.18 6.22 3.15
CA LEU A 132 7.09 6.55 4.25
C LEU A 132 7.64 5.29 4.92
N THR A 133 6.76 4.36 5.27
CA THR A 133 7.13 3.10 5.94
C THR A 133 7.99 2.22 5.06
N THR A 134 7.64 2.07 3.77
CA THR A 134 8.43 1.32 2.80
C THR A 134 9.82 1.94 2.62
N ALA A 135 9.91 3.27 2.47
CA ALA A 135 11.20 3.94 2.33
C ALA A 135 12.09 3.77 3.57
N GLN A 136 11.51 3.90 4.77
CA GLN A 136 12.24 3.69 6.02
C GLN A 136 12.68 2.23 6.21
N THR A 137 11.79 1.29 5.93
CA THR A 137 12.07 -0.15 6.07
C THR A 137 13.16 -0.58 5.09
N LEU A 138 13.07 -0.13 3.84
CA LEU A 138 14.06 -0.46 2.83
C LEU A 138 15.44 0.10 3.17
N ARG A 139 15.51 1.34 3.68
CA ARG A 139 16.76 1.91 4.18
C ARG A 139 17.37 1.04 5.29
N TRP A 140 16.56 0.66 6.27
CA TRP A 140 17.01 -0.20 7.36
C TRP A 140 17.53 -1.56 6.86
N LEU A 141 16.83 -2.19 5.91
CA LEU A 141 17.27 -3.44 5.29
C LEU A 141 18.55 -3.29 4.44
N ASP A 142 18.77 -2.11 3.87
CA ASP A 142 19.95 -1.80 3.08
C ASP A 142 21.21 -1.62 3.92
N GLU A 143 21.07 -1.12 5.14
CA GLU A 143 22.14 -0.97 6.13
C GLU A 143 22.59 -2.33 6.71
N ILE A 144 21.79 -3.40 6.56
CA ILE A 144 22.19 -4.75 6.97
C ILE A 144 23.31 -5.27 6.04
N PRO A 145 24.50 -5.64 6.59
CA PRO A 145 25.62 -6.14 5.80
C PRO A 145 25.23 -7.34 4.93
N ARG A 146 25.70 -7.36 3.68
CA ARG A 146 25.58 -8.56 2.84
C ARG A 146 26.54 -9.61 3.39
N VAL A 147 26.01 -10.70 3.95
CA VAL A 147 26.80 -11.92 4.17
C VAL A 147 27.33 -12.36 2.81
N ARG A 148 28.64 -12.25 2.59
CA ARG A 148 29.30 -12.86 1.43
C ARG A 148 29.34 -14.36 1.71
N ILE A 149 28.51 -15.11 0.98
CA ILE A 149 28.60 -16.57 0.90
C ILE A 149 29.54 -16.89 -0.25
#